data_AF-X1BP38-F1
#
_entry.id   AF-X1BP38-F1
#
_cell.length_a   1.000
_cell.length_b   1.000
_cell.length_c   1.000
_cell.angle_alpha   90.00
_cell.angle_beta   90.00
_cell.angle_gamma   90.00
#
_symmetry.space_group_name_H-M   'P 1'
#
loop_
_entity.id
_entity.type
_entity.pdbx_description
1 polymer ?
#
loop_
_entity_poly.entity_id
_entity_poly.type
_entity_poly.pdbx_seq_one_letter_code
_entity_poly.pdbx_strand_id
1 'polypeptide(L)'
;TGIGIRIVDLIFMPIVGISQGFSPIVGFNYGAKKYHRVKKVLKEAFIWTTSIAIAGFIIMVGFPQILINIFTNDPDLIEKGAMPLRLIASLIPLWAFPILGGTFFQAIGKARPALVITLSRNIIIFIPAIFILPIFFGLMGVWISWPVVDFLSFLIVGIFLIREIRIINKNIEIEKIKT
;
A
#
# COMPACT_ATOMS: atom_id res chain seq x y z
N THR A 1 -2.53 20.79 -10.61
CA THR A 1 -1.70 19.59 -10.35
C THR A 1 -1.28 19.43 -8.90
N GLY A 2 -0.89 20.48 -8.15
CA GLY A 2 -0.47 20.32 -6.74
C GLY A 2 -1.58 19.98 -5.73
N ILE A 3 -2.82 20.43 -5.94
CA ILE A 3 -3.92 20.23 -4.98
C ILE A 3 -4.34 18.76 -4.87
N GLY A 4 -4.46 18.06 -6.01
CA GLY A 4 -4.84 16.64 -6.03
C GLY A 4 -3.85 15.77 -5.26
N ILE A 5 -2.54 16.05 -5.40
CA ILE A 5 -1.49 15.35 -4.66
C ILE A 5 -1.63 15.59 -3.16
N ARG A 6 -1.89 16.83 -2.71
CA ARG A 6 -2.08 17.15 -1.29
C ARG A 6 -3.30 16.44 -0.68
N ILE A 7 -4.40 16.33 -1.42
CA ILE A 7 -5.59 15.60 -0.97
C ILE A 7 -5.26 14.11 -0.80
N VAL A 8 -4.55 13.53 -1.76
CA VAL A 8 -4.12 12.13 -1.71
C VAL A 8 -3.17 11.92 -0.52
N ASP A 9 -2.16 12.77 -0.34
CA ASP A 9 -1.21 12.69 0.76
C ASP A 9 -1.90 12.75 2.12
N LEU A 10 -2.91 13.62 2.29
CA LEU A 10 -3.69 13.72 3.53
C LEU A 10 -4.36 12.38 3.90
N ILE A 11 -4.87 11.66 2.91
CA ILE A 11 -5.51 10.34 3.09
C ILE A 11 -4.46 9.24 3.32
N PHE A 12 -3.27 9.37 2.72
CA PHE A 12 -2.17 8.41 2.92
C PHE A 12 -1.41 8.59 4.24
N MET A 13 -1.42 9.79 4.83
CA MET A 13 -0.69 10.07 6.07
C MET A 13 -1.02 9.09 7.21
N PRO A 14 -2.29 8.75 7.51
CA PRO A 14 -2.60 7.76 8.52
C PRO A 14 -2.07 6.35 8.20
N ILE A 15 -2.07 5.94 6.92
CA ILE A 15 -1.53 4.64 6.48
C ILE A 15 -0.02 4.58 6.72
N VAL A 16 0.68 5.67 6.40
CA VAL A 16 2.11 5.81 6.66
C VAL A 16 2.39 5.85 8.17
N GLY A 17 1.55 6.53 8.95
CA GLY A 17 1.62 6.56 10.41
C GLY A 17 1.51 5.17 11.04
N ILE A 18 0.53 4.36 10.60
CA ILE A 18 0.43 2.95 11.02
C ILE A 18 1.70 2.18 10.66
N SER A 19 2.19 2.33 9.43
CA SER A 19 3.37 1.62 8.95
C SER A 19 4.61 1.95 9.81
N GLN A 20 4.80 3.22 10.15
CA GLN A 20 5.90 3.66 11.02
C GLN A 20 5.77 3.12 12.46
N GLY A 21 4.57 3.09 13.04
CA GLY A 21 4.35 2.51 14.38
C GLY A 21 4.44 0.97 14.39
N PHE A 22 4.03 0.33 13.31
CA PHE A 22 4.07 -1.12 13.13
C PHE A 22 5.50 -1.67 13.04
N SER A 23 6.39 -0.97 12.33
CA SER A 23 7.78 -1.40 12.08
C SER A 23 8.57 -1.78 13.35
N PRO A 24 8.70 -0.92 14.39
CA PRO A 24 9.45 -1.28 15.60
C PRO A 24 8.77 -2.41 16.40
N ILE A 25 7.43 -2.45 16.44
CA ILE A 25 6.68 -3.47 17.18
C ILE A 25 6.93 -4.85 16.58
N VAL A 26 6.82 -4.98 15.25
CA VAL A 26 7.01 -6.26 14.58
C VAL A 26 8.49 -6.67 14.56
N GLY A 27 9.41 -5.72 14.38
CA GLY A 27 10.85 -5.95 14.43
C GLY A 27 11.30 -6.50 15.79
N PHE A 28 10.85 -5.89 16.89
CA PHE A 28 11.15 -6.36 18.24
C PHE A 28 10.59 -7.77 18.51
N ASN A 29 9.31 -8.01 18.19
CA ASN A 29 8.70 -9.31 18.43
C ASN A 29 9.33 -10.42 17.58
N TYR A 30 9.73 -10.12 16.34
CA TYR A 30 10.42 -11.06 15.48
C TYR A 30 11.84 -11.37 16.00
N GLY A 31 12.61 -10.34 16.39
CA GLY A 31 13.94 -10.51 16.99
C GLY A 31 13.90 -11.28 18.32
N ALA A 32 12.86 -11.07 19.13
CA ALA A 32 12.63 -11.81 20.37
C ALA A 32 12.03 -13.21 20.16
N LYS A 33 11.92 -13.69 18.91
CA LYS A 33 11.31 -14.98 18.52
C LYS A 33 9.86 -15.16 18.99
N LYS A 34 9.14 -14.08 19.30
CA LYS A 34 7.73 -14.10 19.70
C LYS A 34 6.82 -14.19 18.47
N TYR A 35 6.95 -15.28 17.71
CA TYR A 35 6.30 -15.47 16.41
C TYR A 35 4.76 -15.40 16.46
N HIS A 36 4.15 -15.83 17.56
CA HIS A 36 2.71 -15.69 17.73
C HIS A 36 2.27 -14.22 17.77
N ARG A 37 3.05 -13.36 18.44
CA ARG A 37 2.81 -11.91 18.50
C ARG A 37 3.06 -11.25 17.15
N VAL A 38 4.09 -11.67 16.41
CA VAL A 38 4.34 -11.20 15.04
C VAL A 38 3.09 -11.39 14.17
N LYS A 39 2.49 -12.57 14.17
CA LYS A 39 1.28 -12.86 13.38
C LYS A 39 0.08 -12.03 13.81
N LYS A 40 -0.10 -11.82 15.12
CA LYS A 40 -1.18 -10.98 15.67
C LYS A 40 -1.03 -9.52 15.22
N VAL A 41 0.14 -8.93 15.42
CA VAL A 41 0.44 -7.54 15.05
C VAL A 41 0.34 -7.35 13.54
N LEU A 42 0.85 -8.30 12.73
CA LEU A 42 0.72 -8.28 11.28
C LEU A 42 -0.75 -8.25 10.84
N LYS A 43 -1.58 -9.13 11.42
CA LYS A 43 -3.02 -9.18 11.12
C LYS A 43 -3.72 -7.87 11.49
N GLU A 44 -3.47 -7.35 12.69
CA GLU A 44 -4.06 -6.10 13.16
C GLU A 44 -3.65 -4.92 12.28
N ALA A 45 -2.37 -4.82 11.93
CA ALA A 45 -1.87 -3.76 11.05
C ALA A 45 -2.51 -3.81 9.66
N PHE A 46 -2.68 -4.99 9.07
CA PHE A 46 -3.38 -5.13 7.78
C PHE A 46 -4.85 -4.76 7.86
N ILE A 47 -5.55 -5.14 8.94
CA ILE A 47 -6.95 -4.77 9.15
C ILE A 47 -7.07 -3.25 9.22
N TRP A 48 -6.33 -2.60 10.12
CA TRP A 48 -6.42 -1.14 10.29
C TRP A 48 -6.00 -0.37 9.04
N THR A 49 -4.90 -0.77 8.40
CA THR A 49 -4.42 -0.13 7.17
C THR A 49 -5.44 -0.25 6.04
N THR A 50 -6.05 -1.42 5.87
CA THR A 50 -7.08 -1.64 4.84
C THR A 50 -8.38 -0.90 5.18
N SER A 51 -8.80 -0.89 6.45
CA SER A 51 -9.97 -0.14 6.89
C SER A 51 -9.82 1.35 6.64
N ILE A 52 -8.66 1.94 6.94
CA ILE A 52 -8.37 3.35 6.64
C ILE A 52 -8.34 3.60 5.13
N ALA A 53 -7.72 2.72 4.35
CA ALA A 53 -7.67 2.83 2.90
C ALA A 53 -9.07 2.79 2.27
N ILE A 54 -9.94 1.91 2.75
CA ILE A 54 -11.35 1.81 2.31
C ILE A 54 -12.14 3.05 2.75
N ALA A 55 -11.96 3.52 3.98
CA ALA A 55 -12.61 4.75 4.45
C ALA A 55 -12.20 5.96 3.61
N GLY A 56 -10.89 6.10 3.33
CA GLY A 56 -10.36 7.13 2.44
C GLY A 56 -10.93 7.04 1.03
N PHE A 57 -11.01 5.83 0.47
CA PHE A 57 -11.67 5.58 -0.82
C PHE A 57 -13.13 6.05 -0.83
N ILE A 58 -13.93 5.67 0.17
CA ILE A 58 -15.35 6.05 0.26
C ILE A 58 -15.49 7.57 0.35
N ILE A 59 -14.69 8.23 1.19
CA ILE A 59 -14.74 9.69 1.37
C ILE A 59 -14.38 10.40 0.05
N MET A 60 -13.31 9.97 -0.62
CA MET A 60 -12.85 10.59 -1.87
C MET A 60 -13.80 10.35 -3.04
N VAL A 61 -14.45 9.20 -3.11
CA VAL A 61 -15.42 8.91 -4.19
C VAL A 61 -16.76 9.60 -3.93
N GLY A 62 -17.24 9.58 -2.69
CA GLY A 62 -18.52 10.15 -2.29
C GLY A 62 -18.53 11.67 -2.28
N PHE A 63 -17.45 12.31 -1.81
CA PHE A 63 -17.40 13.75 -1.57
C PHE A 63 -16.19 14.45 -2.21
N PRO A 64 -15.89 14.23 -3.50
CA PRO A 64 -14.67 14.77 -4.12
C PRO A 64 -14.66 16.31 -4.15
N GLN A 65 -15.81 16.93 -4.42
CA GLN A 65 -15.94 18.39 -4.52
C GLN A 65 -15.69 19.07 -3.18
N ILE A 66 -16.18 18.48 -2.08
CA ILE A 66 -15.94 19.00 -0.72
C ILE A 66 -14.44 18.96 -0.41
N LEU A 67 -13.78 17.85 -0.73
CA LEU A 67 -12.33 17.73 -0.51
C LEU A 67 -11.53 18.74 -1.32
N ILE A 68 -11.91 18.99 -2.58
CA ILE A 68 -11.22 19.98 -3.43
C ILE A 68 -11.46 21.39 -2.90
N ASN A 69 -12.68 21.69 -2.43
CA ASN A 69 -13.06 22.99 -1.90
C ASN A 69 -12.26 23.38 -0.64
N ILE A 70 -11.77 22.41 0.14
CA ILE A 70 -10.87 22.67 1.29
C ILE A 70 -9.57 23.34 0.83
N PHE A 71 -9.11 23.07 -0.39
CA PHE A 71 -7.83 23.54 -0.89
C PHE A 71 -7.92 24.66 -1.94
N THR A 72 -9.09 24.88 -2.54
CA THR A 72 -9.32 25.97 -3.51
C THR A 72 -10.78 26.36 -3.60
N ASN A 73 -11.05 27.64 -3.83
CA ASN A 73 -12.39 28.18 -4.09
C ASN A 73 -12.69 28.36 -5.58
N ASP A 74 -11.79 27.92 -6.47
CA ASP A 74 -11.97 28.04 -7.92
C ASP A 74 -13.00 27.00 -8.42
N PRO A 75 -14.18 27.44 -8.93
CA PRO A 75 -15.25 26.53 -9.35
C PRO A 75 -14.84 25.63 -10.51
N ASP A 76 -13.98 26.11 -11.41
CA ASP A 76 -13.51 25.37 -12.58
C ASP A 76 -12.62 24.18 -12.14
N LEU A 77 -11.82 24.37 -11.09
CA LEU A 77 -11.00 23.33 -10.47
C LEU A 77 -11.83 22.32 -9.67
N ILE A 78 -12.88 22.77 -8.99
CA ILE A 78 -13.79 21.90 -8.22
C ILE A 78 -14.56 20.98 -9.16
N GLU A 79 -15.06 21.50 -10.28
CA GLU A 79 -15.82 20.73 -11.27
C GLU A 79 -14.91 19.74 -12.03
N LYS A 80 -13.80 20.21 -12.57
CA LYS A 80 -12.88 19.37 -13.37
C LYS A 80 -12.03 18.43 -12.52
N GLY A 81 -11.84 18.72 -11.23
CA GLY A 81 -11.01 17.92 -10.32
C GLY A 81 -11.69 16.67 -9.76
N ALA A 82 -13.03 16.59 -9.84
CA ALA A 82 -13.77 15.49 -9.22
C ALA A 82 -13.52 14.12 -9.87
N MET A 83 -13.46 14.07 -11.21
CA MET A 83 -13.23 12.82 -11.95
C MET A 83 -11.82 12.25 -11.72
N PRO A 84 -10.72 13.04 -11.83
CA PRO A 84 -9.39 12.57 -11.48
C PRO A 84 -9.28 12.08 -10.03
N LEU A 85 -9.94 12.76 -9.08
CA LEU A 85 -9.89 12.37 -7.67
C LEU A 85 -10.55 11.01 -7.43
N ARG A 86 -11.70 10.75 -8.05
CA ARG A 86 -12.39 9.45 -8.00
C ARG A 86 -11.53 8.33 -8.59
N LEU A 87 -10.82 8.61 -9.68
CA LEU A 87 -9.95 7.63 -10.32
C LEU A 87 -8.75 7.28 -9.44
N ILE A 88 -8.12 8.27 -8.81
CA ILE A 88 -6.99 8.01 -7.90
C ILE A 88 -7.48 7.28 -6.64
N ALA A 89 -8.65 7.66 -6.12
CA ALA A 89 -9.24 7.05 -4.94
C ALA A 89 -9.40 5.52 -5.09
N SER A 90 -9.82 5.04 -6.27
CA SER A 90 -10.03 3.60 -6.51
C SER A 90 -8.76 2.77 -6.40
N LEU A 91 -7.58 3.38 -6.53
CA LEU A 91 -6.28 2.73 -6.40
C LEU A 91 -5.78 2.66 -4.95
N ILE A 92 -6.36 3.45 -4.04
CA ILE A 92 -5.90 3.57 -2.64
C ILE A 92 -5.91 2.22 -1.90
N PRO A 93 -6.98 1.40 -1.96
CA PRO A 93 -6.99 0.10 -1.28
C PRO A 93 -5.90 -0.85 -1.81
N LEU A 94 -5.60 -0.79 -3.11
CA LEU A 94 -4.52 -1.57 -3.72
C LEU A 94 -3.14 -1.08 -3.29
N TRP A 95 -2.94 0.23 -3.10
CA TRP A 95 -1.66 0.81 -2.64
C TRP A 95 -1.33 0.50 -1.19
N ALA A 96 -2.33 0.44 -0.32
CA ALA A 96 -2.11 0.32 1.11
C ALA A 96 -1.42 -1.01 1.48
N PHE A 97 -1.72 -2.08 0.76
CA PHE A 97 -1.22 -3.42 1.05
C PHE A 97 0.29 -3.59 0.77
N PRO A 98 0.83 -3.21 -0.41
CA PRO A 98 2.28 -3.20 -0.65
C PRO A 98 3.09 -2.31 0.29
N ILE A 99 2.55 -1.18 0.72
CA ILE A 99 3.23 -0.28 1.67
C ILE A 99 3.47 -0.99 2.99
N LEU A 100 2.43 -1.60 3.56
CA LEU A 100 2.56 -2.30 4.83
C LEU A 100 3.39 -3.58 4.71
N GLY A 101 3.21 -4.34 3.61
CA GLY A 101 4.00 -5.54 3.35
C GLY A 101 5.49 -5.25 3.17
N GLY A 102 5.84 -4.19 2.42
CA GLY A 102 7.22 -3.72 2.30
C GLY A 102 7.81 -3.31 3.64
N THR A 103 7.04 -2.57 4.45
CA THR A 103 7.44 -2.17 5.81
C THR A 103 7.65 -3.37 6.72
N PHE A 104 6.81 -4.40 6.62
CA PHE A 104 6.97 -5.65 7.38
C PHE A 104 8.30 -6.34 7.07
N PHE A 105 8.63 -6.54 5.79
CA PHE A 105 9.88 -7.20 5.41
C PHE A 105 11.12 -6.38 5.80
N GLN A 106 11.03 -5.05 5.73
CA GLN A 106 12.07 -4.16 6.23
C GLN A 106 12.26 -4.32 7.75
N ALA A 107 11.17 -4.31 8.50
CA ALA A 107 11.18 -4.38 9.96
C ALA A 107 11.75 -5.69 10.53
N ILE A 108 11.50 -6.83 9.86
CA ILE A 108 12.04 -8.14 10.28
C ILE A 108 13.47 -8.41 9.76
N GLY A 109 14.11 -7.42 9.11
CA GLY A 109 15.48 -7.53 8.60
C GLY A 109 15.63 -8.34 7.32
N LYS A 110 14.53 -8.65 6.61
CA LYS A 110 14.58 -9.38 5.33
C LYS A 110 14.73 -8.42 4.16
N ALA A 111 15.97 -8.01 3.91
CA ALA A 111 16.31 -7.03 2.87
C ALA A 111 15.87 -7.45 1.45
N ARG A 112 16.04 -8.71 1.05
CA ARG A 112 15.69 -9.17 -0.30
C ARG A 112 14.21 -8.97 -0.67
N PRO A 113 13.23 -9.52 0.09
CA PRO A 113 11.81 -9.31 -0.25
C PRO A 113 11.41 -7.84 -0.12
N ALA A 114 11.94 -7.09 0.86
CA ALA A 114 11.72 -5.66 0.98
C ALA A 114 12.16 -4.89 -0.28
N LEU A 115 13.38 -5.14 -0.75
CA LEU A 115 13.93 -4.51 -1.95
C LEU A 115 13.13 -4.88 -3.20
N VAL A 116 12.80 -6.17 -3.38
CA VAL A 116 12.01 -6.62 -4.53
C VAL A 116 10.64 -5.93 -4.55
N ILE A 117 9.95 -5.83 -3.41
CA ILE A 117 8.64 -5.15 -3.32
C ILE A 117 8.79 -3.66 -3.69
N THR A 118 9.74 -2.95 -3.08
CA THR A 118 9.93 -1.51 -3.32
C THR A 118 10.37 -1.22 -4.76
N LEU A 119 11.33 -1.99 -5.29
CA LEU A 119 11.84 -1.79 -6.66
C LEU A 119 10.82 -2.23 -7.70
N SER A 120 10.02 -3.28 -7.44
CA SER A 120 8.94 -3.69 -8.35
C SER A 120 7.96 -2.56 -8.57
N ARG A 121 7.52 -1.92 -7.49
CA ARG A 121 6.56 -0.83 -7.56
C ARG A 121 7.12 0.43 -8.20
N ASN A 122 8.36 0.81 -7.90
CA ASN A 122 8.89 2.11 -8.34
C ASN A 122 9.64 2.05 -9.68
N ILE A 123 10.21 0.88 -10.04
CA ILE A 123 11.18 0.78 -11.15
C ILE A 123 10.85 -0.41 -12.04
N ILE A 124 10.96 -1.64 -11.53
CA ILE A 124 11.00 -2.87 -12.35
C ILE A 124 9.69 -3.08 -13.12
N ILE A 125 8.55 -2.75 -12.53
CA ILE A 125 7.24 -2.89 -13.19
C ILE A 125 6.80 -1.54 -13.77
N PHE A 126 7.04 -0.45 -13.05
CA PHE A 126 6.57 0.88 -13.45
C PHE A 126 7.21 1.38 -14.73
N ILE A 127 8.54 1.26 -14.87
CA ILE A 127 9.23 1.74 -16.08
C ILE A 127 8.78 0.96 -17.32
N PRO A 128 8.78 -0.39 -17.35
CA PRO A 128 8.25 -1.09 -18.51
C PRO A 128 6.78 -0.79 -18.77
N ALA A 129 5.95 -0.70 -17.73
CA ALA A 129 4.53 -0.43 -17.90
C ALA A 129 4.29 0.92 -18.60
N ILE A 130 4.96 1.98 -18.14
CA ILE A 130 4.78 3.33 -18.69
C ILE A 130 5.30 3.50 -20.12
N PHE A 131 6.25 2.67 -20.57
CA PHE A 131 6.73 2.69 -21.95
C PHE A 131 5.95 1.75 -22.87
N ILE A 132 5.51 0.58 -22.38
CA ILE A 132 4.88 -0.45 -23.20
C ILE A 132 3.38 -0.19 -23.37
N LEU A 133 2.65 0.15 -22.30
CA LEU A 133 1.19 0.28 -22.37
C LEU A 133 0.72 1.41 -23.30
N PRO A 134 1.38 2.58 -23.37
CA PRO A 134 0.98 3.62 -24.31
C PRO A 134 1.12 3.23 -25.78
N ILE A 135 1.97 2.25 -26.12
CA ILE A 135 2.10 1.73 -27.49
C ILE A 135 0.78 1.09 -27.94
N PHE A 136 0.04 0.46 -27.02
CA PHE A 136 -1.23 -0.22 -27.32
C PHE A 136 -2.46 0.64 -27.06
N PHE A 137 -2.41 1.52 -26.05
CA PHE A 137 -3.58 2.23 -25.53
C PHE A 137 -3.45 3.76 -25.58
N GLY A 138 -2.40 4.30 -26.22
CA GLY A 138 -2.15 5.74 -26.32
C GLY A 138 -2.05 6.42 -24.95
N LEU A 139 -2.68 7.59 -24.80
CA LEU A 139 -2.70 8.33 -23.52
C LEU A 139 -3.32 7.51 -22.38
N MET A 140 -4.34 6.70 -22.67
CA MET A 140 -4.97 5.79 -21.69
C MET A 140 -3.97 4.78 -21.12
N GLY A 141 -3.00 4.34 -21.92
CA GLY A 141 -1.95 3.43 -21.48
C GLY A 141 -1.07 3.99 -20.36
N VAL A 142 -0.84 5.30 -20.36
CA VAL A 142 -0.10 5.98 -19.27
C VAL A 142 -0.89 5.91 -17.96
N TRP A 143 -2.21 6.13 -18.03
CA TRP A 143 -3.08 6.07 -16.85
C TRP A 143 -3.25 4.66 -16.32
N ILE A 144 -3.38 3.66 -17.20
CA ILE A 144 -3.54 2.24 -16.83
C ILE A 144 -2.25 1.66 -16.21
N SER A 145 -1.08 2.23 -16.53
CA SER A 145 0.20 1.79 -15.99
C SER A 145 0.23 1.77 -14.45
N TRP A 146 -0.39 2.76 -13.81
CA TRP A 146 -0.46 2.85 -12.35
C TRP A 146 -1.22 1.64 -11.74
N PRO A 147 -2.51 1.41 -12.03
CA PRO A 147 -3.25 0.25 -11.53
C PRO A 147 -2.57 -1.10 -11.81
N VAL A 148 -1.95 -1.25 -12.99
CA VAL A 148 -1.23 -2.49 -13.35
C VAL A 148 -0.05 -2.73 -12.43
N VAL A 149 0.74 -1.69 -12.17
CA VAL A 149 1.90 -1.76 -11.27
C VAL A 149 1.46 -2.10 -9.85
N ASP A 150 0.34 -1.54 -9.41
CA ASP A 150 -0.16 -1.74 -8.06
C ASP A 150 -0.74 -3.12 -7.85
N PHE A 151 -1.47 -3.60 -8.85
CA PHE A 151 -2.01 -4.96 -8.86
C PHE A 151 -0.87 -6.00 -8.85
N LEU A 152 0.14 -5.83 -9.70
CA LEU A 152 1.30 -6.73 -9.71
C LEU A 152 2.11 -6.64 -8.41
N SER A 153 2.26 -5.44 -7.85
CA SER A 153 2.93 -5.24 -6.56
C SER A 153 2.16 -5.91 -5.42
N PHE A 154 0.82 -5.83 -5.43
CA PHE A 154 -0.05 -6.54 -4.50
C PHE A 154 0.18 -8.05 -4.56
N LEU A 155 0.24 -8.62 -5.77
CA LEU A 155 0.51 -10.05 -5.95
C LEU A 155 1.88 -10.46 -5.43
N ILE A 156 2.93 -9.69 -5.74
CA ILE A 156 4.30 -9.96 -5.28
C ILE A 156 4.36 -9.97 -3.75
N VAL A 157 3.77 -8.96 -3.11
CA VAL A 157 3.70 -8.85 -1.65
C VAL A 157 2.94 -10.02 -1.06
N GLY A 158 1.79 -10.39 -1.66
CA GLY A 158 0.99 -11.54 -1.24
C GLY A 158 1.79 -12.85 -1.28
N ILE A 159 2.53 -13.10 -2.36
CA ILE A 159 3.38 -14.29 -2.51
C ILE A 159 4.45 -14.33 -1.41
N PHE A 160 5.15 -13.23 -1.17
CA PHE A 160 6.18 -13.18 -0.12
C PHE A 160 5.58 -13.34 1.27
N LEU A 161 4.45 -12.69 1.57
CA LEU A 161 3.77 -12.81 2.87
C LEU A 161 3.28 -14.22 3.14
N ILE A 162 2.67 -14.90 2.17
CA ILE A 162 2.20 -16.28 2.34
C ILE A 162 3.39 -17.21 2.66
N ARG A 163 4.50 -17.05 1.95
CA ARG A 163 5.74 -17.81 2.22
C ARG A 163 6.27 -17.53 3.61
N GLU A 164 6.29 -16.27 4.02
CA GLU A 164 6.80 -15.86 5.33
C GLU A 164 5.91 -16.38 6.48
N ILE A 165 4.59 -16.29 6.34
CA ILE A 165 3.64 -16.81 7.32
C ILE A 165 3.80 -18.32 7.51
N ARG A 166 4.09 -19.07 6.43
CA ARG A 166 4.37 -20.52 6.55
C ARG A 166 5.64 -20.79 7.36
N ILE A 167 6.70 -20.01 7.16
CA ILE A 167 7.95 -20.11 7.94
C ILE A 167 7.69 -19.80 9.41
N ILE A 168 6.96 -18.71 9.68
CA ILE A 168 6.58 -18.31 11.04
C ILE A 168 5.75 -19.41 11.73
N ASN A 169 4.76 -20.00 11.04
CA ASN A 169 3.96 -21.09 11.60
C ASN A 169 4.82 -22.33 11.93
N LYS A 170 5.75 -22.71 11.05
CA LYS A 170 6.68 -23.82 11.30
C LYS A 170 7.55 -23.57 12.54
N ASN A 171 8.03 -22.34 12.72
CA ASN A 171 8.82 -21.98 13.90
C ASN A 171 7.99 -22.06 15.20
N ILE A 172 6.71 -21.68 15.14
CA ILE A 172 5.78 -21.82 16.28
C ILE A 172 5.59 -23.29 16.65
N GLU A 173 5.45 -24.19 15.66
CA GLU A 173 5.34 -25.63 15.90
C GLU A 173 6.60 -26.20 16.55
N ILE A 174 7.78 -25.80 16.08
CA ILE A 174 9.07 -26.24 16.66
C ILE A 174 9.21 -25.78 18.11
N GLU A 175 8.77 -24.57 18.46
CA GLU A 175 8.78 -24.07 19.85
C GLU A 175 7.86 -24.91 20.75
N LYS A 176 6.70 -25.34 20.25
CA LYS A 176 5.77 -26.20 21.01
C LYS A 176 6.33 -27.59 21.27
N ILE A 177 7.10 -28.16 20.34
CA ILE A 177 7.70 -29.50 20.51
C ILE A 177 8.84 -29.48 21.54
N LYS A 178 9.48 -28.32 21.75
CA LYS A 178 10.58 -28.15 22.70
C LYS A 178 10.14 -27.87 24.15
N THR A 179 8.84 -27.64 24.37
CA THR A 179 8.24 -27.34 25.68
C THR A 179 7.55 -28.59 26.20
#